data_AF-A0A929C2Q3-F1
#
_entry.id   AF-A0A929C2Q3-F1
#
_cell.length_a   1.000
_cell.length_b   1.000
_cell.length_c   1.000
_cell.angle_alpha   90.00
_cell.angle_beta   90.00
_cell.angle_gamma   90.00
#
_symmetry.space_group_name_H-M   'P 1'
#
loop_
_entity.id
_entity.type
_entity.pdbx_description
1 polymer ?
#
loop_
_entity_poly.entity_id
_entity_poly.type
_entity_poly.pdbx_seq_one_letter_code
_entity_poly.pdbx_strand_id
1 'polypeptide(L)'
;AGSISERRIFRLLSADMNADLPAMLIADRGKIGLYSGLMMLHYTAGSLALENQALANPNSTSSVPTSAGQEDHNANSTTAARNLRLVVENLIRITAIELICASQALDLRMKETPGKSPGTGTLAALIHIRKSVGFIEHDRPYSADINLTSEVIRSGSLLTALHNAGFDDYPPVL
;
A
#
# COMPACT_ATOMS: atom_id res chain seq x y z
N ALA A 1 5.15 -9.87 -1.57
CA ALA A 1 4.63 -8.55 -1.99
C ALA A 1 4.40 -7.62 -0.79
N GLY A 2 3.54 -7.97 0.18
CA GLY A 2 3.21 -7.11 1.33
C GLY A 2 4.41 -6.71 2.20
N SER A 3 5.29 -7.65 2.54
CA SER A 3 6.53 -7.36 3.30
C SER A 3 7.46 -6.37 2.59
N ILE A 4 7.58 -6.47 1.26
CA ILE A 4 8.42 -5.57 0.47
C ILE A 4 7.83 -4.15 0.47
N SER A 5 6.53 -4.04 0.21
CA SER A 5 5.80 -2.77 0.23
C SER A 5 5.90 -2.08 1.60
N GLU A 6 5.73 -2.86 2.67
CA GLU A 6 5.89 -2.39 4.05
C GLU A 6 7.32 -1.90 4.36
N ARG A 7 8.36 -2.59 3.86
CA ARG A 7 9.75 -2.11 3.98
C ARG A 7 10.03 -0.84 3.19
N ARG A 8 9.36 -0.62 2.06
CA ARG A 8 9.44 0.64 1.30
C ARG A 8 8.75 1.78 2.03
N ILE A 9 7.60 1.52 2.67
CA ILE A 9 6.96 2.47 3.59
C ILE A 9 7.92 2.85 4.72
N PHE A 10 8.51 1.87 5.41
CA PHE A 10 9.50 2.12 6.46
C PHE A 10 10.62 3.04 5.95
N ARG A 11 11.21 2.73 4.80
CA ARG A 11 12.30 3.52 4.21
C ARG A 11 11.90 4.99 3.95
N LEU A 12 10.66 5.26 3.54
CA LEU A 12 10.17 6.62 3.31
C LEU A 12 9.95 7.41 4.61
N LEU A 13 9.55 6.74 5.68
CA LEU A 13 9.25 7.39 6.95
C LEU A 13 10.48 7.59 7.83
N SER A 14 11.50 6.74 7.65
CA SER A 14 12.75 6.77 8.41
C SER A 14 13.66 7.91 7.94
N ALA A 15 13.92 8.87 8.84
CA ALA A 15 14.71 10.07 8.55
C ALA A 15 16.15 9.78 8.11
N ASP A 16 16.71 8.64 8.50
CA ASP A 16 18.04 8.17 8.13
C ASP A 16 18.09 7.49 6.75
N MET A 17 16.93 7.17 6.15
CA MET A 17 16.85 6.42 4.89
C MET A 17 16.04 7.09 3.77
N ASN A 18 15.30 8.16 4.10
CA ASN A 18 14.37 8.83 3.20
C ASN A 18 15.00 9.98 2.37
N ALA A 19 16.34 10.03 2.33
CA ALA A 19 17.13 11.03 1.62
C ALA A 19 16.88 12.47 2.11
N ASP A 20 17.01 12.71 3.41
CA ASP A 20 16.86 14.02 4.06
C ASP A 20 15.44 14.60 4.06
N LEU A 21 14.40 13.81 3.75
CA LEU A 21 13.02 14.27 3.95
C LEU A 21 12.68 14.34 5.46
N PRO A 22 11.70 15.17 5.86
CA PRO A 22 11.24 15.22 7.24
C PRO A 22 10.85 13.83 7.78
N ALA A 23 11.19 13.55 9.04
CA ALA A 23 10.82 12.31 9.71
C ALA A 23 9.30 12.07 9.65
N MET A 24 8.90 10.82 9.39
CA MET A 24 7.49 10.41 9.24
C MET A 24 6.71 11.20 8.18
N LEU A 25 7.42 11.88 7.25
CA LEU A 25 6.88 12.73 6.20
C LEU A 25 5.99 13.88 6.72
N ILE A 26 6.33 14.42 7.89
CA ILE A 26 5.67 15.59 8.49
C ILE A 26 5.98 16.82 7.64
N ALA A 27 4.94 17.53 7.21
CA ALA A 27 5.06 18.66 6.28
C ALA A 27 5.85 19.84 6.85
N ASP A 28 5.61 20.18 8.12
CA ASP A 28 6.33 21.23 8.84
C ASP A 28 7.38 20.60 9.76
N ARG A 29 8.68 20.81 9.45
CA ARG A 29 9.79 20.32 10.25
C ARG A 29 9.73 20.82 11.70
N GLY A 30 9.17 22.00 11.95
CA GLY A 30 8.97 22.56 13.29
C GLY A 30 7.91 21.83 14.12
N LYS A 31 7.15 20.90 13.52
CA LYS A 31 6.11 20.09 14.19
C LYS A 31 6.54 18.65 14.43
N ILE A 32 7.77 18.28 14.06
CA ILE A 32 8.30 16.94 14.35
C ILE A 32 8.31 16.72 15.87
N GLY A 33 7.73 15.62 16.33
CA GLY A 33 7.56 15.29 17.75
C GLY A 33 6.25 15.81 18.37
N LEU A 34 5.62 16.83 17.76
CA LEU A 34 4.23 17.21 18.07
C LEU A 34 3.24 16.43 17.20
N TYR A 35 3.55 16.30 15.91
CA TYR A 35 2.82 15.46 14.98
C TYR A 35 3.48 14.09 14.87
N SER A 36 2.65 13.06 14.72
CA SER A 36 3.05 11.69 14.44
C SER A 36 3.28 11.47 12.94
N GLY A 37 2.76 12.36 12.08
CA GLY A 37 2.87 12.24 10.64
C GLY A 37 2.21 10.97 10.13
N LEU A 38 2.91 10.22 9.29
CA LEU A 38 2.39 8.99 8.69
C LEU A 38 2.77 7.71 9.47
N MET A 39 3.29 7.84 10.69
CA MET A 39 3.70 6.71 11.53
C MET A 39 2.57 5.67 11.73
N MET A 40 1.34 6.13 11.98
CA MET A 40 0.17 5.25 12.19
C MET A 40 -0.18 4.42 10.95
N LEU A 41 0.10 4.94 9.76
CA LEU A 41 -0.08 4.17 8.53
C LEU A 41 0.91 3.00 8.47
N HIS A 42 2.15 3.21 8.91
CA HIS A 42 3.16 2.16 8.94
C HIS A 42 2.83 1.06 9.95
N TYR A 43 2.30 1.39 11.13
CA TYR A 43 1.79 0.37 12.06
C TYR A 43 0.69 -0.50 11.44
N THR A 44 -0.21 0.13 10.69
CA THR A 44 -1.27 -0.59 9.99
C THR A 44 -0.68 -1.51 8.91
N ALA A 45 0.23 -1.01 8.08
CA ALA A 45 0.90 -1.82 7.06
C ALA A 45 1.69 -3.00 7.66
N GLY A 46 2.40 -2.76 8.76
CA GLY A 46 3.13 -3.79 9.52
C GLY A 46 2.21 -4.88 10.06
N SER A 47 1.09 -4.49 10.69
CA SER A 47 0.09 -5.45 11.19
C SER A 47 -0.47 -6.32 10.07
N LEU A 48 -0.88 -5.72 8.95
CA LEU A 48 -1.42 -6.47 7.80
C LEU A 48 -0.37 -7.38 7.15
N ALA A 49 0.90 -6.96 7.12
CA ALA A 49 1.99 -7.78 6.61
C ALA A 49 2.25 -9.01 7.50
N LEU A 50 2.13 -8.88 8.82
CA LEU A 50 2.23 -10.00 9.77
C LEU A 50 1.01 -10.94 9.67
N GLU A 51 -0.19 -10.38 9.55
CA GLU A 51 -1.41 -11.18 9.34
C GLU A 51 -1.32 -12.01 8.06
N ASN A 52 -0.78 -11.44 6.98
CA ASN A 52 -0.53 -12.18 5.74
C ASN A 52 0.47 -13.33 5.91
N GLN A 53 1.45 -13.21 6.80
CA GLN A 53 2.36 -14.33 7.09
C GLN A 53 1.63 -15.48 7.79
N ALA A 54 0.73 -15.16 8.73
CA ALA A 54 -0.10 -16.17 9.39
C ALA A 54 -1.06 -16.86 8.40
N LEU A 55 -1.67 -16.10 7.49
CA LEU A 55 -2.59 -16.61 6.46
C LEU A 55 -1.89 -17.41 5.35
N ALA A 56 -0.60 -17.18 5.12
CA ALA A 56 0.17 -17.86 4.08
C ALA A 56 0.59 -19.30 4.44
N ASN A 57 0.22 -19.80 5.63
CA ASN A 57 0.41 -21.20 5.98
C ASN A 57 -0.38 -22.11 5.02
N PRO A 58 0.23 -23.16 4.44
CA PRO A 58 -0.40 -23.97 3.41
C PRO A 58 -1.61 -24.74 3.97
N ASN A 59 -2.80 -24.48 3.41
CA ASN A 59 -4.00 -25.22 3.79
C ASN A 59 -4.09 -26.60 3.12
N SER A 60 -3.41 -26.78 1.98
CA SER A 60 -3.48 -28.00 1.16
C SER A 60 -2.67 -29.18 1.70
N THR A 61 -1.79 -28.94 2.69
CA THR A 61 -0.93 -29.99 3.27
C THR A 61 -1.60 -30.73 4.42
N SER A 62 -2.78 -30.30 4.85
CA SER A 62 -3.53 -30.90 5.96
C SER A 62 -4.85 -31.45 5.45
N SER A 63 -4.97 -32.78 5.43
CA SER A 63 -6.21 -33.50 5.12
C SER A 63 -6.76 -34.13 6.39
N VAL A 64 -8.08 -34.09 6.55
CA VAL A 64 -8.81 -34.83 7.58
C VAL A 64 -9.79 -35.76 6.87
N PRO A 65 -9.72 -37.09 7.08
CA PRO A 65 -10.65 -38.01 6.45
C PRO A 65 -12.11 -37.64 6.75
N THR A 66 -12.94 -37.56 5.72
CA THR A 66 -14.38 -37.29 5.87
C THR A 66 -15.22 -38.39 5.23
N SER A 67 -16.54 -38.22 5.25
CA SER A 67 -17.51 -39.15 4.65
C SER A 67 -17.27 -40.61 5.08
N ALA A 68 -17.08 -40.83 6.39
CA ALA A 68 -16.81 -42.15 6.97
C ALA A 68 -15.62 -42.90 6.32
N GLY A 69 -14.59 -42.16 5.89
CA GLY A 69 -13.39 -42.70 5.27
C GLY A 69 -13.45 -42.86 3.75
N GLN A 70 -14.51 -42.38 3.09
CA GLN A 70 -14.59 -42.34 1.63
C GLN A 70 -13.74 -41.20 1.03
N GLU A 71 -13.62 -40.09 1.76
CA GLU A 71 -12.73 -38.99 1.39
C GLU A 71 -11.55 -38.99 2.36
N ASP A 72 -10.65 -39.96 2.19
CA ASP A 72 -9.42 -40.10 2.97
C ASP A 72 -8.42 -38.95 2.73
N HIS A 73 -8.44 -38.38 1.52
CA HIS A 73 -7.64 -37.23 1.12
C HIS A 73 -8.48 -36.09 0.53
N ASN A 74 -8.44 -34.92 1.16
CA ASN A 74 -9.03 -33.68 0.63
C ASN A 74 -8.02 -32.51 0.66
N ALA A 75 -8.24 -31.54 -0.23
CA ALA A 75 -7.30 -30.45 -0.48
C ALA A 75 -7.58 -29.18 0.35
N ASN A 76 -8.64 -29.16 1.16
CA ASN A 76 -9.07 -27.98 1.93
C ASN A 76 -9.16 -26.68 1.10
N SER A 77 -9.51 -26.80 -0.19
CA SER A 77 -9.39 -25.72 -1.19
C SER A 77 -10.25 -24.50 -0.88
N THR A 78 -11.42 -24.69 -0.28
CA THR A 78 -12.31 -23.57 0.12
C THR A 78 -11.65 -22.69 1.19
N THR A 79 -10.97 -23.29 2.16
CA THR A 79 -10.23 -22.54 3.20
C THR A 79 -9.04 -21.82 2.57
N ALA A 80 -8.31 -22.49 1.68
CA ALA A 80 -7.21 -21.88 0.93
C ALA A 80 -7.69 -20.64 0.15
N ALA A 81 -8.83 -20.74 -0.56
CA ALA A 81 -9.41 -19.63 -1.30
C ALA A 81 -9.86 -18.47 -0.38
N ARG A 82 -10.43 -18.76 0.79
CA ARG A 82 -10.80 -17.74 1.78
C ARG A 82 -9.57 -17.00 2.32
N ASN A 83 -8.50 -17.73 2.65
CA ASN A 83 -7.24 -17.15 3.11
C ASN A 83 -6.59 -16.28 2.02
N LEU A 84 -6.56 -16.76 0.77
CA LEU A 84 -6.08 -15.96 -0.36
C LEU A 84 -6.86 -14.66 -0.53
N ARG A 85 -8.20 -14.71 -0.41
CA ARG A 85 -9.04 -13.51 -0.51
C ARG A 85 -8.68 -12.47 0.56
N LEU A 86 -8.42 -12.90 1.80
CA LEU A 86 -7.97 -12.02 2.89
C LEU A 86 -6.57 -11.45 2.61
N VAL A 87 -5.66 -12.27 2.08
CA VAL A 87 -4.31 -11.81 1.71
C VAL A 87 -4.36 -10.74 0.63
N VAL A 88 -5.16 -10.93 -0.43
CA VAL A 88 -5.37 -9.93 -1.49
C VAL A 88 -5.92 -8.62 -0.91
N GLU A 89 -6.90 -8.74 -0.01
CA GLU A 89 -7.54 -7.61 0.65
C GLU A 89 -6.56 -6.80 1.52
N ASN A 90 -5.68 -7.48 2.24
CA ASN A 90 -4.60 -6.87 3.01
C ASN A 90 -3.53 -6.24 2.10
N LEU A 91 -3.18 -6.89 0.99
CA LEU A 91 -2.23 -6.35 0.01
C LEU A 91 -2.72 -5.03 -0.59
N ILE A 92 -4.01 -4.93 -0.95
CA ILE A 92 -4.59 -3.68 -1.46
C ILE A 92 -4.41 -2.55 -0.45
N ARG A 93 -4.67 -2.79 0.84
CA ARG A 93 -4.48 -1.78 1.89
C ARG A 93 -3.01 -1.40 2.10
N ILE A 94 -2.10 -2.38 2.13
CA ILE A 94 -0.65 -2.11 2.26
C ILE A 94 -0.16 -1.27 1.08
N THR A 95 -0.56 -1.62 -0.15
CA THR A 95 -0.21 -0.86 -1.34
C THR A 95 -0.85 0.53 -1.34
N ALA A 96 -2.09 0.68 -0.88
CA ALA A 96 -2.73 1.98 -0.71
C ALA A 96 -1.94 2.89 0.25
N ILE A 97 -1.50 2.33 1.39
CA ILE A 97 -0.65 3.04 2.34
C ILE A 97 0.68 3.46 1.69
N GLU A 98 1.32 2.56 0.94
CA GLU A 98 2.54 2.88 0.22
C GLU A 98 2.34 4.05 -0.76
N LEU A 99 1.24 4.04 -1.52
CA LEU A 99 0.91 5.13 -2.46
C LEU A 99 0.69 6.46 -1.74
N ILE A 100 0.04 6.47 -0.57
CA ILE A 100 -0.14 7.68 0.26
C ILE A 100 1.22 8.22 0.71
N CYS A 101 2.07 7.37 1.28
CA CYS A 101 3.40 7.73 1.75
C CYS A 101 4.29 8.23 0.59
N ALA A 102 4.29 7.52 -0.55
CA ALA A 102 5.06 7.90 -1.72
C ALA A 102 4.61 9.25 -2.30
N SER A 103 3.29 9.49 -2.36
CA SER A 103 2.74 10.75 -2.83
C SER A 103 3.13 11.91 -1.91
N GLN A 104 3.04 11.72 -0.59
CA GLN A 104 3.47 12.72 0.38
C GLN A 104 4.97 12.99 0.27
N ALA A 105 5.80 11.96 0.18
CA ALA A 105 7.24 12.09 0.02
C ALA A 105 7.61 12.86 -1.26
N LEU A 106 6.92 12.59 -2.36
CA LEU A 106 7.14 13.27 -3.63
C LEU A 106 6.77 14.75 -3.57
N ASP A 107 5.63 15.09 -2.95
CA ASP A 107 5.24 16.49 -2.75
C ASP A 107 6.28 17.26 -1.93
N LEU A 108 6.77 16.66 -0.84
CA LEU A 108 7.82 17.25 0.00
C LEU A 108 9.12 17.43 -0.80
N ARG A 109 9.51 16.42 -1.59
CA ARG A 109 10.70 16.52 -2.45
C ARG A 109 10.58 17.63 -3.49
N MET A 110 9.42 17.76 -4.13
CA MET A 110 9.17 18.80 -5.13
C MET A 110 9.23 20.20 -4.49
N LYS A 111 8.76 20.36 -3.24
CA LYS A 111 8.92 21.61 -2.47
C LYS A 111 10.39 21.94 -2.17
N GLU A 112 11.22 20.94 -1.87
CA GLU A 112 12.66 21.12 -1.60
C GLU A 112 13.52 21.30 -2.86
N THR A 113 13.02 20.90 -4.03
CA THR A 113 13.78 20.93 -5.29
C THR A 113 13.03 21.71 -6.40
N PRO A 114 12.82 23.02 -6.21
CA PRO A 114 12.10 23.83 -7.19
C PRO A 114 12.76 23.76 -8.57
N GLY A 115 11.92 23.61 -9.61
CA GLY A 115 12.36 23.45 -11.00
C GLY A 115 12.70 22.01 -11.42
N LYS A 116 12.71 21.04 -10.49
CA LYS A 116 12.76 19.61 -10.84
C LYS A 116 11.34 19.03 -10.89
N SER A 117 11.13 18.10 -11.81
CA SER A 117 9.86 17.39 -11.95
C SER A 117 10.09 15.88 -11.98
N PRO A 118 9.18 15.08 -11.39
CA PRO A 118 9.20 13.63 -11.57
C PRO A 118 8.98 13.25 -13.04
N GLY A 119 9.35 12.02 -13.39
CA GLY A 119 9.05 11.48 -14.73
C GLY A 119 7.54 11.43 -15.00
N THR A 120 7.16 11.44 -16.28
CA THR A 120 5.77 11.57 -16.74
C THR A 120 4.80 10.59 -16.07
N GLY A 121 5.15 9.31 -15.97
CA GLY A 121 4.29 8.30 -15.34
C GLY A 121 4.13 8.49 -13.84
N THR A 122 5.23 8.84 -13.15
CA THR A 122 5.20 9.18 -11.72
C THR A 122 4.36 10.42 -11.45
N LEU A 123 4.47 11.44 -12.31
CA LEU A 123 3.64 12.64 -12.21
C LEU A 123 2.15 12.32 -12.45
N ALA A 124 1.84 11.51 -13.46
CA ALA A 124 0.47 11.07 -13.74
C ALA A 124 -0.12 10.28 -12.56
N ALA A 125 0.64 9.37 -11.96
CA ALA A 125 0.24 8.65 -10.76
C ALA A 125 -0.04 9.60 -9.58
N LEU A 126 0.87 10.53 -9.31
CA LEU A 126 0.70 11.53 -8.24
C LEU A 126 -0.57 12.34 -8.45
N ILE A 127 -0.76 12.90 -9.65
CA ILE A 127 -1.95 13.70 -9.99
C ILE A 127 -3.23 12.89 -9.79
N HIS A 128 -3.23 11.62 -10.19
CA HIS A 128 -4.41 10.76 -10.05
C HIS A 128 -4.73 10.44 -8.58
N ILE A 129 -3.72 10.06 -7.79
CA ILE A 129 -3.88 9.79 -6.35
C ILE A 129 -4.37 11.04 -5.61
N ARG A 130 -3.86 12.23 -5.98
CA ARG A 130 -4.24 13.52 -5.38
C ARG A 130 -5.68 13.94 -5.61
N LYS A 131 -6.40 13.31 -6.56
CA LYS A 131 -7.86 13.46 -6.69
C LYS A 131 -8.63 12.83 -5.52
N SER A 132 -8.03 11.84 -4.85
CA SER A 132 -8.64 11.09 -3.76
C SER A 132 -8.11 11.50 -2.38
N VAL A 133 -6.80 11.73 -2.28
CA VAL A 133 -6.11 12.06 -1.02
C VAL A 133 -5.23 13.29 -1.24
N GLY A 134 -5.61 14.40 -0.62
CA GLY A 134 -4.84 15.65 -0.67
C GLY A 134 -3.51 15.58 0.08
N PHE A 135 -2.71 16.66 -0.04
CA PHE A 135 -1.48 16.83 0.73
C PHE A 135 -1.79 16.80 2.24
N ILE A 136 -0.95 16.14 3.03
CA ILE A 136 -1.17 15.96 4.47
C ILE A 136 -0.34 17.01 5.22
N GLU A 137 -1.02 18.06 5.71
CA GLU A 137 -0.37 19.17 6.42
C GLU A 137 -0.21 18.91 7.93
N HIS A 138 -1.24 18.33 8.54
CA HIS A 138 -1.30 18.03 9.96
C HIS A 138 -1.90 16.64 10.21
N ASP A 139 -1.70 16.11 11.41
CA ASP A 139 -2.27 14.83 11.82
C ASP A 139 -3.81 14.85 11.70
N ARG A 140 -4.36 13.75 11.21
CA ARG A 140 -5.80 13.48 11.12
C ARG A 140 -6.04 11.98 11.02
N PRO A 141 -7.28 11.49 11.24
CA PRO A 141 -7.61 10.10 10.94
C PRO A 141 -7.37 9.78 9.46
N TYR A 142 -6.64 8.69 9.19
CA TYR A 142 -6.27 8.29 7.83
C TYR A 142 -7.11 7.14 7.25
N SER A 143 -8.13 6.67 7.97
CA SER A 143 -8.98 5.55 7.53
C SER A 143 -9.67 5.83 6.19
N ALA A 144 -10.17 7.05 6.01
CA ALA A 144 -10.78 7.49 4.76
C ALA A 144 -9.77 7.49 3.61
N ASP A 145 -8.53 7.94 3.84
CA ASP A 145 -7.49 7.97 2.80
C ASP A 145 -7.11 6.58 2.34
N ILE A 146 -6.96 5.64 3.28
CA ILE A 146 -6.67 4.23 2.96
C ILE A 146 -7.80 3.65 2.13
N ASN A 147 -9.07 3.89 2.50
CA ASN A 147 -10.22 3.35 1.79
C ASN A 147 -10.34 3.93 0.37
N LEU A 148 -10.21 5.25 0.22
CA LEU A 148 -10.26 5.92 -1.08
C LEU A 148 -9.12 5.47 -2.00
N THR A 149 -7.89 5.37 -1.46
CA THR A 149 -6.73 4.90 -2.23
C THR A 149 -6.83 3.40 -2.55
N SER A 150 -7.45 2.61 -1.67
CA SER A 150 -7.76 1.20 -1.97
C SER A 150 -8.73 1.08 -3.14
N GLU A 151 -9.71 1.99 -3.26
CA GLU A 151 -10.64 2.01 -4.39
C GLU A 151 -9.94 2.42 -5.70
N VAL A 152 -8.97 3.34 -5.63
CA VAL A 152 -8.10 3.67 -6.79
C VAL A 152 -7.39 2.41 -7.33
N ILE A 153 -6.96 1.51 -6.44
CA ILE A 153 -6.33 0.24 -6.82
C ILE A 153 -7.38 -0.73 -7.39
N ARG A 154 -8.50 -0.96 -6.68
CA ARG A 154 -9.54 -1.92 -7.10
C ARG A 154 -10.16 -1.59 -8.44
N SER A 155 -10.45 -0.32 -8.67
CA SER A 155 -11.05 0.16 -9.92
C SER A 155 -10.11 0.05 -11.12
N GLY A 156 -8.81 -0.20 -10.91
CA GLY A 156 -7.80 -0.12 -11.98
C GLY A 156 -7.63 1.30 -12.53
N SER A 157 -8.22 2.32 -11.88
CA SER A 157 -8.20 3.70 -12.39
C SER A 157 -6.79 4.29 -12.43
N LEU A 158 -5.90 3.87 -11.52
CA LEU A 158 -4.49 4.26 -11.57
C LEU A 158 -3.78 3.71 -12.81
N LEU A 159 -4.01 2.45 -13.16
CA LEU A 159 -3.44 1.85 -14.38
C LEU A 159 -3.98 2.55 -15.63
N THR A 160 -5.28 2.84 -15.66
CA THR A 160 -5.91 3.61 -16.75
C THR A 160 -5.26 5.00 -16.89
N ALA A 161 -5.00 5.68 -15.78
CA ALA A 161 -4.33 6.98 -15.79
C ALA A 161 -2.88 6.89 -16.32
N LEU A 162 -2.17 5.80 -16.03
CA LEU A 162 -0.82 5.54 -16.53
C LEU A 162 -0.81 5.21 -18.04
N HIS A 163 -1.75 4.40 -18.52
CA HIS A 163 -1.91 4.12 -19.96
C HIS A 163 -2.19 5.41 -20.74
N ASN A 164 -3.09 6.26 -20.23
CA ASN A 164 -3.38 7.56 -20.83
C ASN A 164 -2.15 8.51 -20.83
N ALA A 165 -1.17 8.26 -19.96
CA ALA A 165 0.09 8.99 -19.92
C ALA A 165 1.21 8.34 -20.78
N GLY A 166 0.89 7.29 -21.54
CA GLY A 166 1.82 6.59 -22.45
C GLY A 166 2.65 5.49 -21.78
N PHE A 167 2.21 4.93 -20.65
CA PHE A 167 2.90 3.85 -19.93
C PHE A 167 2.12 2.54 -20.05
N ASP A 168 2.18 1.89 -21.21
CA ASP A 168 1.40 0.68 -21.57
C ASP A 168 2.07 -0.65 -21.17
N ASP A 169 2.95 -0.65 -20.16
CA ASP A 169 3.70 -1.84 -19.73
C ASP A 169 2.82 -2.93 -19.09
N TYR A 170 1.51 -2.70 -18.94
CA TYR A 170 0.57 -3.65 -18.36
C TYR A 170 -0.67 -3.83 -19.26
N PRO A 171 -1.05 -5.07 -19.63
CA PRO A 171 -2.30 -5.28 -20.34
C PRO A 171 -3.49 -4.79 -19.47
N PRO A 172 -4.59 -4.32 -20.07
CA PRO A 172 -5.77 -3.92 -19.33
C PRO A 172 -6.22 -5.06 -18.41
N VAL A 173 -6.58 -4.72 -17.17
CA VAL A 173 -7.10 -5.68 -16.18
C VAL A 173 -8.37 -6.30 -16.75
N LEU A 174 -8.38 -7.64 -16.89
CA LEU A 174 -9.53 -8.43 -17.35
C LEU A 174 -10.71 -8.34 -16.39
#